data_AF-A0A1R1B6G1-F1
#
_entry.id   AF-A0A1R1B6G1-F1
#
_cell.length_a   1.000
_cell.length_b   1.000
_cell.length_c   1.000
_cell.angle_alpha   90.00
_cell.angle_beta   90.00
_cell.angle_gamma   90.00
#
_symmetry.space_group_name_H-M   'P 1'
#
loop_
_entity.id
_entity.type
_entity.pdbx_description
1 polymer ?
#
loop_
_entity_poly.entity_id
_entity_poly.type
_entity_poly.pdbx_seq_one_letter_code
_entity_poly.pdbx_strand_id
1 'polypeptide(L)'
;MNSPITSQGIVRESYDQFEDEGFEIFDKTAGYYISYQTVKPMGIEKIDRLVERLLSKGIELRFTPNLCPLRQSIVSSDFNEYRIHRFNNAKKL
;
A
#
# COMPACT_ATOMS: atom_id res chain seq x y z
N MET A 1 26.04 -32.60 6.80
CA MET A 1 25.16 -31.58 7.39
C MET A 1 25.44 -30.27 6.68
N ASN A 2 24.58 -29.88 5.75
CA ASN A 2 24.63 -28.56 5.11
C ASN A 2 23.20 -28.01 5.15
N SER A 3 22.95 -27.07 6.06
CA SER A 3 21.69 -26.32 6.11
C SER A 3 21.68 -25.30 4.96
N PRO A 4 20.62 -25.20 4.14
CA PRO A 4 20.52 -24.13 3.18
C PRO A 4 20.12 -22.83 3.88
N ILE A 5 20.81 -21.78 3.47
CA ILE A 5 20.67 -20.39 3.87
C ILE A 5 19.22 -19.94 3.65
N THR A 6 18.57 -19.48 4.72
CA THR A 6 17.25 -18.84 4.68
C THR A 6 17.32 -17.61 3.78
N SER A 7 16.75 -17.71 2.60
CA SER A 7 16.62 -16.58 1.66
C SER A 7 15.84 -15.45 2.35
N GLN A 8 16.56 -14.34 2.52
CA GLN A 8 16.06 -13.07 3.01
C GLN A 8 14.75 -12.70 2.32
N GLY A 9 13.78 -12.23 3.09
CA GLY A 9 12.44 -11.90 2.65
C GLY A 9 12.44 -10.90 1.50
N ILE A 10 12.32 -11.41 0.28
CA ILE A 10 11.73 -10.66 -0.81
C ILE A 10 10.25 -10.56 -0.42
N VAL A 11 9.79 -9.35 -0.07
CA VAL A 11 8.37 -9.05 -0.01
C VAL A 11 7.84 -9.28 -1.42
N ARG A 12 7.28 -10.47 -1.66
CA ARG A 12 6.52 -10.73 -2.88
C ARG A 12 5.22 -9.97 -2.70
N GLU A 13 5.06 -8.85 -3.39
CA GLU A 13 3.76 -8.24 -3.52
C GLU A 13 2.92 -9.12 -4.45
N SER A 14 2.08 -9.94 -3.82
CA SER A 14 1.08 -10.75 -4.48
C SER A 14 -0.30 -10.26 -4.06
N TYR A 15 -1.22 -10.21 -5.01
CA TYR A 15 -2.61 -9.94 -4.71
C TYR A 15 -3.33 -11.26 -4.53
N ASP A 16 -3.89 -11.43 -3.32
CA ASP A 16 -4.82 -12.51 -3.02
C ASP A 16 -6.20 -12.09 -3.54
N GLN A 17 -6.77 -12.92 -4.40
CA GLN A 17 -8.16 -12.75 -4.85
C GLN A 17 -9.09 -13.43 -3.85
N PHE A 18 -10.12 -12.74 -3.40
CA PHE A 18 -11.14 -13.27 -2.50
C PHE A 18 -12.52 -13.12 -3.15
N GLU A 19 -13.46 -14.00 -2.79
CA GLU A 19 -14.88 -13.76 -3.07
C GLU A 19 -15.36 -12.58 -2.21
N ASP A 20 -16.31 -11.80 -2.73
CA ASP A 20 -16.87 -10.64 -2.03
C ASP A 20 -17.70 -11.05 -0.79
N GLU A 21 -18.22 -12.29 -0.77
CA GLU A 21 -19.05 -12.77 0.33
C GLU A 21 -18.30 -12.81 1.68
N GLY A 22 -18.94 -12.24 2.70
CA GLY A 22 -18.42 -12.24 4.08
C GLY A 22 -17.48 -11.09 4.41
N PHE A 23 -17.25 -10.18 3.46
CA PHE A 23 -16.61 -8.90 3.73
C PHE A 23 -17.64 -7.79 3.95
N GLU A 24 -17.35 -6.90 4.90
CA GLU A 24 -18.11 -5.67 5.13
C GLU A 24 -17.20 -4.45 5.11
N ILE A 25 -17.77 -3.27 4.81
CA ILE A 25 -17.02 -2.02 4.80
C ILE A 25 -16.58 -1.69 6.23
N PHE A 26 -15.27 -1.65 6.46
CA PHE A 26 -14.68 -1.25 7.73
C PHE A 26 -14.41 0.26 7.77
N ASP A 27 -13.87 0.81 6.67
CA ASP A 27 -13.61 2.24 6.53
C ASP A 27 -13.89 2.65 5.08
N LYS A 28 -15.04 3.29 4.85
CA LYS A 28 -15.44 3.78 3.53
C LYS A 28 -14.51 4.87 3.01
N THR A 29 -13.91 5.65 3.91
CA THR A 29 -12.99 6.72 3.53
C THR A 29 -11.70 6.12 3.00
N ALA A 30 -11.13 5.12 3.66
CA ALA A 30 -9.92 4.44 3.23
C ALA A 30 -10.16 3.35 2.16
N GLY A 31 -11.42 2.96 1.92
CA GLY A 31 -11.78 1.85 1.04
C GLY A 31 -11.43 0.49 1.64
N TYR A 32 -11.38 0.38 2.97
CA TYR A 32 -11.03 -0.86 3.66
C TYR A 32 -12.26 -1.71 3.96
N TYR A 33 -12.11 -3.01 3.72
CA TYR A 33 -13.09 -4.05 4.03
C TYR A 33 -12.50 -5.01 5.05
N ILE A 34 -13.37 -5.62 5.86
CA ILE A 34 -12.99 -6.61 6.86
C ILE A 34 -13.90 -7.84 6.77
N SER A 35 -13.33 -9.01 7.03
CA SER A 35 -14.07 -10.25 7.29
C SER A 35 -13.71 -10.73 8.69
N TYR A 36 -14.71 -11.13 9.47
CA TYR A 36 -14.51 -11.73 10.80
C TYR A 36 -14.37 -13.26 10.76
N GLN A 37 -14.53 -13.84 9.57
CA GLN A 37 -14.31 -15.26 9.32
C GLN A 37 -12.99 -15.47 8.59
N THR A 38 -12.39 -16.65 8.79
CA THR A 38 -11.20 -17.05 8.04
C THR A 38 -11.56 -17.19 6.56
N VAL A 39 -10.93 -16.39 5.71
CA VAL A 39 -11.09 -16.43 4.26
C VAL A 39 -9.86 -17.06 3.62
N LYS A 40 -10.07 -17.91 2.61
CA LYS A 40 -9.00 -18.48 1.81
C LYS A 40 -8.93 -17.74 0.48
N PRO A 41 -7.73 -17.30 0.04
CA PRO A 41 -7.56 -16.77 -1.30
C PRO A 41 -8.01 -17.79 -2.35
N MET A 42 -8.73 -17.33 -3.36
CA MET A 42 -9.08 -18.10 -4.55
C MET A 42 -7.85 -18.30 -5.46
N GLY A 43 -6.94 -17.35 -5.44
CA GLY A 43 -5.76 -17.33 -6.29
C GLY A 43 -4.78 -16.25 -5.85
N ILE A 44 -3.54 -16.43 -6.29
CA ILE A 44 -2.43 -15.51 -6.02
C ILE A 44 -1.88 -15.03 -7.34
N GLU A 45 -1.96 -13.73 -7.61
CA GLU A 45 -1.32 -13.12 -8.76
C GLU A 45 -0.02 -12.42 -8.34
N LYS A 46 1.10 -12.80 -8.97
CA LYS A 46 2.37 -12.12 -8.76
C LYS A 46 2.40 -10.83 -9.56
N ILE A 47 2.70 -9.72 -8.90
CA ILE A 47 2.88 -8.44 -9.56
C ILE A 47 4.34 -7.99 -9.49
N ASP A 48 4.96 -7.90 -10.65
CA ASP A 48 6.34 -7.45 -10.81
C ASP A 48 6.43 -6.01 -11.34
N ARG A 49 7.63 -5.43 -11.26
CA ARG A 49 7.98 -4.12 -11.85
C ARG A 49 7.03 -2.99 -11.42
N LEU A 50 6.68 -2.96 -10.12
CA LEU A 50 5.68 -2.06 -9.53
C LEU A 50 5.90 -0.59 -9.91
N VAL A 51 7.13 -0.08 -9.76
CA VAL A 51 7.49 1.30 -10.10
C VAL A 51 7.20 1.59 -11.57
N GLU A 52 7.64 0.71 -12.47
CA GLU A 52 7.44 0.91 -13.90
C GLU A 52 5.96 0.85 -14.29
N ARG A 53 5.18 -0.04 -13.65
CA ARG A 53 3.73 -0.09 -13.87
C ARG A 53 3.06 1.22 -13.46
N LEU A 54 3.46 1.84 -12.34
CA LEU A 54 2.97 3.15 -11.93
C LEU A 54 3.32 4.22 -12.97
N LEU A 55 4.60 4.29 -13.36
CA LEU A 55 5.07 5.27 -14.34
C LEU A 55 4.39 5.11 -15.72
N SER A 56 4.13 3.88 -16.15
CA SER A 56 3.44 3.60 -17.42
C SER A 56 2.00 4.13 -17.48
N LYS A 57 1.40 4.40 -16.31
CA LYS A 57 0.06 5.02 -16.18
C LYS A 57 0.11 6.54 -16.15
N GLY A 58 1.29 7.14 -16.34
CA GLY A 58 1.48 8.59 -16.21
C GLY A 58 1.43 9.10 -14.77
N ILE A 59 1.56 8.20 -13.78
CA ILE A 59 1.61 8.59 -12.36
C ILE A 59 2.98 9.17 -12.06
N GLU A 60 3.01 10.37 -11.47
CA GLU A 60 4.24 10.98 -10.99
C GLU A 60 4.69 10.32 -9.67
N LEU A 61 5.95 9.87 -9.63
CA LEU A 61 6.58 9.29 -8.44
C LEU A 61 7.76 10.16 -8.00
N ARG A 62 7.74 10.60 -6.74
CA ARG A 62 8.83 11.36 -6.12
C ARG A 62 9.27 10.70 -4.82
N PHE A 63 10.59 10.61 -4.63
CA PHE A 63 11.19 10.18 -3.37
C PHE A 63 11.68 11.42 -2.60
N THR A 64 11.37 11.49 -1.31
CA THR A 64 11.85 12.56 -0.42
C THR A 64 12.29 11.96 0.91
N PRO A 65 13.40 12.43 1.51
CA PRO A 65 13.82 11.99 2.83
C PRO A 65 12.86 12.47 3.94
N ASN A 66 12.02 13.47 3.66
CA ASN A 66 11.09 14.03 4.63
C ASN A 66 9.78 14.44 3.96
N LEU A 67 8.66 13.91 4.47
CA LEU A 67 7.32 14.22 3.98
C LEU A 67 6.70 15.47 4.66
N CYS A 68 7.30 15.99 5.73
CA CYS A 68 6.76 17.15 6.45
C CYS A 68 6.60 18.42 5.59
N PRO A 69 7.59 18.81 4.77
CA PRO A 69 7.46 20.00 3.91
C PRO A 69 6.32 19.86 2.89
N LEU A 70 6.17 18.68 2.30
CA LEU A 70 5.09 18.40 1.35
C LEU A 70 3.73 18.48 2.02
N ARG A 71 3.58 17.87 3.20
CA ARG A 71 2.34 17.95 3.98
C ARG A 71 1.97 19.40 4.29
N GLN A 72 2.92 20.20 4.77
CA GLN A 72 2.65 21.61 5.11
C GLN A 72 2.22 22.42 3.88
N SER A 73 2.87 22.19 2.74
CA SER A 73 2.52 22.84 1.48
C SER A 73 1.11 22.47 1.02
N ILE A 74 0.74 21.19 1.11
CA ILE A 74 -0.60 20.72 0.75
C ILE A 74 -1.66 21.30 1.69
N VAL A 75 -1.44 21.25 3.00
CA VAL A 75 -2.39 21.77 4.01
C VAL A 75 -2.60 23.28 3.89
N SER A 76 -1.59 24.02 3.43
CA SER A 76 -1.68 25.47 3.21
C SER A 76 -2.20 25.86 1.82
N SER A 77 -2.38 24.88 0.93
CA SER A 77 -2.93 25.12 -0.41
C SER A 77 -4.46 25.07 -0.43
N ASP A 78 -5.04 25.47 -1.55
CA ASP A 78 -6.45 25.29 -1.89
C ASP A 78 -6.77 23.89 -2.43
N PHE A 79 -5.78 23.00 -2.51
CA PHE A 79 -5.94 21.64 -2.98
C PHE A 79 -6.57 20.75 -1.90
N ASN A 80 -7.87 20.46 -2.06
CA ASN A 80 -8.64 19.67 -1.08
C ASN A 80 -8.67 18.16 -1.38
N GLU A 81 -8.26 17.74 -2.57
CA GLU A 81 -8.35 16.34 -3.03
C GLU A 81 -7.06 15.56 -2.75
N TYR A 82 -6.64 15.50 -1.48
CA TYR A 82 -5.44 14.76 -1.09
C TYR A 82 -5.68 13.80 0.07
N ARG A 83 -4.83 12.77 0.14
CA ARG A 83 -4.77 11.84 1.26
C ARG A 83 -3.31 11.58 1.61
N ILE A 84 -3.00 11.59 2.91
CA ILE A 84 -1.67 11.25 3.41
C ILE A 84 -1.81 10.03 4.32
N HIS A 85 -1.55 8.85 3.76
CA HIS A 85 -1.68 7.59 4.47
C HIS A 85 -0.51 7.39 5.44
N ARG A 86 -0.81 6.90 6.64
CA ARG A 86 0.20 6.47 7.65
C ARG A 86 1.19 7.59 8.06
N PHE A 87 0.83 8.86 7.89
CA PHE A 87 1.70 9.99 8.27
C PHE A 87 2.00 10.03 9.78
N ASN A 88 1.15 9.43 10.61
CA ASN A 88 1.41 9.23 12.04
C ASN A 88 2.67 8.40 12.32
N ASN A 89 3.17 7.61 11.36
CA ASN A 89 4.42 6.88 11.47
C ASN A 89 5.66 7.73 11.14
N ALA A 90 5.47 8.93 10.56
CA ALA A 90 6.57 9.81 10.21
C ALA A 90 7.22 10.36 11.49
N LYS A 91 8.54 10.22 11.59
CA LYS A 91 9.32 10.86 12.66
C LYS A 91 9.62 12.30 12.26
N LYS A 92 9.46 13.23 13.19
CA LYS A 92 10.04 14.57 13.02
C LYS A 92 11.56 14.40 13.02
N LEU A 93 12.20 14.87 11.96
CA LEU A 93 13.65 15.05 11.90
C LEU A 93 14.04 16.26 12.73
#